data_AF-A0AAV2DBG2-F1
#
_entry.id   AF-A0AAV2DBG2-F1
#
_cell.length_a   1.000
_cell.length_b   1.000
_cell.length_c   1.000
_cell.angle_alpha   90.00
_cell.angle_beta   90.00
_cell.angle_gamma   90.00
#
_symmetry.space_group_name_H-M   'P 1'
#
loop_
_entity.id
_entity.type
_entity.pdbx_description
1 polymer ?
#
loop_
_entity_poly.entity_id
_entity_poly.type
_entity_poly.pdbx_seq_one_letter_code
_entity_poly.pdbx_strand_id
1 'polypeptide(L)'
;MNAFGGPWLLGDTYPTVHHWFKGFDPWTSEIKSTLVWVQLPELPVEFINAEAVMIIAKLIGRPVRVDRATEAGARAKFARACVEVNLTKPLLS
;
A
#
# COMPACT_ATOMS: atom_id res chain seq x y z
N MET A 1 -11.75 -4.43 -15.41
CA MET A 1 -12.44 -3.75 -14.28
C MET A 1 -13.31 -4.78 -13.63
N ASN A 2 -12.92 -5.26 -12.45
CA ASN A 2 -13.54 -6.39 -11.77
C ASN A 2 -14.08 -5.82 -10.46
N ALA A 3 -15.34 -6.10 -10.15
CA ALA A 3 -16.18 -5.37 -9.18
C ALA A 3 -15.75 -5.45 -7.70
N PHE A 4 -14.55 -5.93 -7.38
CA PHE A 4 -14.12 -6.17 -5.99
C PHE A 4 -12.76 -5.62 -5.59
N GLY A 5 -12.09 -4.80 -6.41
CA GLY A 5 -10.91 -4.03 -5.96
C GLY A 5 -9.80 -4.83 -5.27
N GLY A 6 -9.79 -6.16 -5.43
CA GLY A 6 -8.78 -7.05 -4.89
C GLY A 6 -7.47 -6.90 -5.65
N PRO A 7 -6.35 -7.34 -5.07
CA PRO A 7 -5.06 -7.26 -5.73
C PRO A 7 -5.10 -8.05 -7.05
N TRP A 8 -4.57 -7.45 -8.11
CA TRP A 8 -4.54 -8.08 -9.43
C TRP A 8 -3.67 -9.32 -9.37
N LEU A 9 -4.24 -10.49 -9.66
CA LEU A 9 -3.51 -11.75 -9.76
C LEU A 9 -3.40 -12.14 -11.23
N LEU A 10 -2.20 -12.52 -11.66
CA LEU A 10 -1.95 -13.09 -12.98
C LEU A 10 -1.39 -14.51 -12.79
N GLY A 11 -2.21 -15.53 -13.08
CA GLY A 11 -1.81 -16.93 -12.88
C GLY A 11 -1.29 -17.23 -11.48
N ASP A 12 -2.03 -16.79 -10.44
CA ASP A 12 -1.69 -16.92 -9.01
C ASP A 12 -0.45 -16.14 -8.53
N THR A 13 0.10 -15.26 -9.38
CA THR A 13 1.20 -14.36 -9.00
C THR A 13 0.74 -12.91 -8.86
N TYR A 14 1.33 -12.19 -7.91
CA TYR A 14 1.16 -10.74 -7.78
C TYR A 14 2.16 -10.02 -8.69
N PRO A 15 1.70 -9.28 -9.71
CA PRO A 15 2.57 -8.43 -10.49
C PRO A 15 3.05 -7.27 -9.61
N THR A 16 4.34 -7.27 -9.32
CA THR A 16 4.99 -6.23 -8.52
C THR A 16 5.42 -5.09 -9.42
N VAL A 17 4.99 -3.86 -9.12
CA VAL A 17 5.43 -2.66 -9.85
C VAL A 17 6.62 -2.06 -9.12
N HIS A 18 7.76 -1.97 -9.81
CA HIS A 18 8.95 -1.29 -9.31
C HIS A 18 9.19 0.02 -10.05
N HIS A 19 9.67 1.03 -9.33
CA HIS A 19 10.20 2.23 -9.97
C HIS A 19 11.45 1.88 -10.77
N TRP A 20 11.50 2.35 -12.01
CA TRP A 20 12.71 2.27 -12.81
C TRP A 20 13.84 3.07 -12.15
N PHE A 21 15.04 2.52 -12.16
CA PHE A 21 16.25 3.21 -11.71
C PHE A 21 17.40 2.94 -12.69
N LYS A 22 18.35 3.86 -12.74
CA LYS A 22 19.53 3.75 -13.61
C LYS A 22 20.38 2.56 -13.17
N GLY A 23 20.65 1.64 -14.10
CA GLY A 23 21.41 0.41 -13.82
C GLY A 23 20.56 -0.77 -13.39
N PHE A 24 19.24 -0.70 -13.54
CA PHE A 24 18.37 -1.86 -13.41
C PHE A 24 18.73 -2.92 -14.45
N ASP A 25 19.07 -4.11 -13.97
CA ASP A 25 19.29 -5.32 -14.77
C ASP A 25 18.24 -6.37 -14.39
N PRO A 26 17.34 -6.77 -15.30
CA PRO A 26 16.26 -7.70 -15.00
C PRO A 26 16.74 -9.10 -14.57
N TRP A 27 18.00 -9.47 -14.84
CA TRP A 27 18.53 -10.79 -14.50
C TRP A 27 19.17 -10.86 -13.12
N THR A 28 19.64 -9.73 -12.60
CA THR A 28 20.39 -9.66 -11.33
C THR A 28 19.72 -8.79 -10.27
N SER A 29 18.77 -7.94 -10.66
CA SER A 29 18.10 -7.04 -9.74
C SER A 29 17.09 -7.78 -8.88
N GLU A 30 17.31 -7.73 -7.57
CA GLU A 30 16.35 -8.22 -6.59
C GLU A 30 15.31 -7.16 -6.24
N ILE A 31 14.05 -7.58 -6.16
CA ILE A 31 12.94 -6.75 -5.68
C ILE A 31 13.01 -6.72 -4.15
N LYS A 32 13.49 -5.60 -3.60
CA LYS A 32 13.67 -5.42 -2.15
C LYS A 32 12.50 -4.68 -1.48
N SER A 33 11.68 -3.98 -2.24
CA SER A 33 10.50 -3.29 -1.74
C SER A 33 9.34 -3.35 -2.72
N THR A 34 8.13 -3.13 -2.24
CA THR A 34 6.95 -3.01 -3.10
C THR A 34 5.94 -2.04 -2.51
N LEU A 35 5.12 -1.44 -3.37
CA LEU A 35 3.99 -0.62 -2.97
C LEU A 35 2.78 -1.51 -2.70
N VAL A 36 2.25 -1.45 -1.48
CA VAL A 36 1.02 -2.14 -1.09
C VAL A 36 -0.02 -1.14 -0.64
N TRP A 37 -1.28 -1.42 -0.98
CA TRP A 37 -2.41 -0.67 -0.43
C TRP A 37 -2.90 -1.36 0.83
N VAL A 38 -2.69 -0.73 1.98
CA VAL A 38 -3.17 -1.21 3.27
C VAL A 38 -4.56 -0.64 3.52
N GLN A 39 -5.51 -1.50 3.85
CA GLN A 39 -6.82 -1.11 4.36
C GLN A 39 -6.79 -1.12 5.89
N LEU A 40 -7.26 -0.04 6.50
CA LEU A 40 -7.44 0.11 7.94
C LEU A 40 -8.95 0.02 8.23
N PRO A 41 -9.49 -1.19 8.46
CA PRO A 41 -10.88 -1.35 8.83
C PRO A 41 -11.13 -0.76 10.21
N GLU A 42 -12.36 -0.35 10.48
CA GLU A 42 -12.84 0.05 11.81
C GLU A 42 -12.10 1.24 12.45
N LEU A 43 -11.36 2.02 11.65
CA LEU A 43 -10.75 3.25 12.13
C LEU A 43 -11.87 4.22 12.56
N PRO A 44 -11.88 4.71 13.81
CA PRO A 44 -12.90 5.66 14.26
C PRO A 44 -12.94 6.88 13.35
N VAL A 45 -14.13 7.44 13.14
CA VAL A 45 -14.37 8.46 12.10
C VAL A 45 -13.50 9.71 12.32
N GLU A 46 -13.21 10.04 13.57
CA GLU A 46 -12.29 11.11 13.99
C GLU A 46 -10.85 10.93 13.49
N PHE A 47 -10.43 9.69 13.24
CA PHE A 47 -9.10 9.34 12.73
C PHE A 47 -9.08 9.05 11.22
N ILE A 48 -10.24 9.13 10.52
CA ILE A 48 -10.29 9.02 9.05
C ILE A 48 -9.91 10.38 8.44
N ASN A 49 -8.64 10.73 8.57
CA ASN A 49 -8.02 11.88 7.93
C ASN A 49 -6.59 11.51 7.48
N ALA A 50 -6.03 12.31 6.58
CA ALA A 50 -4.74 12.01 5.97
C ALA A 50 -3.59 11.91 7.01
N GLU A 51 -3.59 12.77 8.02
CA GLU A 51 -2.52 12.82 9.02
C GLU A 51 -2.50 11.56 9.90
N ALA A 52 -3.64 11.22 10.51
CA ALA A 52 -3.77 10.04 11.36
C ALA A 52 -3.45 8.74 10.59
N VAL A 53 -3.96 8.64 9.35
CA VAL A 53 -3.72 7.46 8.50
C VAL A 53 -2.24 7.35 8.09
N MET A 54 -1.57 8.47 7.81
CA MET A 54 -0.13 8.48 7.52
C MET A 54 0.70 8.06 8.75
N ILE A 55 0.30 8.46 9.96
CA ILE A 55 0.97 8.05 11.20
C ILE A 55 0.88 6.53 11.38
N ILE A 56 -0.32 5.96 11.23
CA ILE A 56 -0.51 4.50 11.33
C ILE A 56 0.27 3.77 10.24
N ALA A 57 0.23 4.27 9.00
CA ALA A 57 0.95 3.68 7.88
C ALA A 57 2.48 3.61 8.10
N LYS A 58 3.08 4.53 8.88
CA LYS A 58 4.51 4.49 9.22
C LYS A 58 4.91 3.27 10.03
N LEU A 59 3.97 2.68 10.78
CA LEU A 59 4.22 1.47 11.55
C LEU A 59 4.40 0.24 10.66
N ILE A 60 3.86 0.31 9.44
CA ILE A 60 3.88 -0.79 8.46
C ILE A 60 5.09 -0.65 7.52
N GLY A 61 5.42 0.57 7.11
CA GLY A 61 6.51 0.84 6.17
C GLY A 61 6.65 2.33 5.90
N ARG A 62 7.16 2.70 4.72
CA ARG A 62 7.24 4.10 4.31
C ARG A 62 5.91 4.52 3.65
N PRO A 63 5.10 5.40 4.25
CA PRO A 63 3.87 5.85 3.61
C PRO A 63 4.20 6.63 2.34
N VAL A 64 3.46 6.37 1.27
CA VAL A 64 3.63 7.02 -0.03
C VAL A 64 2.46 7.93 -0.35
N ARG A 65 1.23 7.48 -0.06
CA ARG A 65 0.03 8.24 -0.40
C ARG A 65 -1.18 7.74 0.38
N VAL A 66 -2.11 8.64 0.73
CA VAL A 66 -3.41 8.25 1.28
C VAL A 66 -4.44 8.15 0.15
N ASP A 67 -5.40 7.24 0.27
CA ASP A 67 -6.47 7.14 -0.71
C ASP A 67 -7.31 8.42 -0.74
N ARG A 68 -7.70 8.89 -1.93
CA ARG A 68 -8.45 10.15 -2.08
C ARG A 68 -9.75 10.18 -1.29
N ALA A 69 -10.45 9.05 -1.15
CA ALA A 69 -11.67 9.00 -0.34
C ALA A 69 -11.38 9.20 1.14
N THR A 70 -10.25 8.68 1.62
CA THR A 70 -9.77 8.89 2.99
C THR A 70 -9.27 10.31 3.20
N GLU A 71 -8.54 10.90 2.23
CA GLU A 71 -8.11 12.30 2.28
C GLU A 71 -9.29 13.28 2.33
N ALA A 72 -10.36 12.98 1.59
CA ALA A 72 -11.58 13.78 1.58
C ALA A 72 -12.44 13.63 2.84
N GLY A 73 -12.02 12.80 3.81
CA GLY A 73 -12.82 12.48 4.99
C GLY A 73 -14.18 11.87 4.64
N ALA A 74 -14.29 11.25 3.46
CA ALA A 74 -15.54 10.63 3.03
C ALA A 74 -15.89 9.52 4.02
N ARG A 75 -17.19 9.30 4.27
CA ARG A 75 -17.69 8.23 5.13
C ARG A 75 -17.48 6.87 4.46
N ALA A 76 -16.23 6.47 4.36
CA ALA A 76 -15.76 5.23 3.75
C ALA A 76 -15.83 4.09 4.79
N LYS A 77 -16.00 2.86 4.32
CA LYS A 77 -16.00 1.66 5.17
C LYS A 77 -14.66 1.40 5.86
N PHE A 78 -13.58 1.97 5.32
CA PHE A 78 -12.21 1.82 5.79
C PHE A 78 -11.39 3.02 5.32
N ALA A 79 -10.34 3.35 6.07
CA ALA A 79 -9.28 4.21 5.57
C ALA A 79 -8.29 3.38 4.74
N ARG A 80 -7.63 3.97 3.75
CA ARG A 80 -6.66 3.26 2.91
C ARG A 80 -5.42 4.10 2.64
N ALA A 81 -4.24 3.48 2.69
CA ALA A 81 -2.97 4.13 2.38
C ALA A 81 -2.07 3.21 1.55
N CYS A 82 -1.32 3.81 0.63
CA CYS A 82 -0.25 3.20 -0.12
C CYS A 82 1.04 3.29 0.70
N VAL A 83 1.66 2.15 0.96
CA VAL A 83 2.87 2.02 1.78
C VAL A 83 3.91 1.26 0.98
N GLU A 84 5.13 1.78 0.95
CA GLU A 84 6.28 1.03 0.49
C GLU A 84 6.77 0.13 1.64
N VAL A 85 6.69 -1.18 1.43
CA VAL A 85 7.12 -2.21 2.38
C VAL A 85 8.42 -2.85 1.92
N ASN A 86 9.28 -3.21 2.87
CA ASN A 86 10.52 -3.92 2.60
C ASN A 86 10.26 -5.44 2.60
N LEU A 87 10.54 -6.09 1.47
CA LEU A 87 10.34 -7.53 1.27
C LEU A 87 11.46 -8.40 1.87
N THR A 88 12.59 -7.80 2.24
CA THR A 88 13.68 -8.50 2.93
C THR A 88 13.43 -8.64 4.43
N LYS A 89 12.30 -8.12 4.93
CA LYS A 89 11.85 -8.29 6.30
C LYS A 89 10.57 -9.10 6.30
N PRO A 90 10.33 -9.95 7.32
CA PRO A 90 9.04 -10.60 7.45
C PRO A 90 7.93 -9.55 7.51
N LEU A 91 6.85 -9.79 6.78
CA LEU A 91 5.63 -9.01 6.96
C LEU A 91 5.14 -9.25 8.38
N LEU A 92 4.71 -8.18 9.05
CA LEU A 92 4.09 -8.29 10.37
C LEU A 92 2.88 -9.24 10.24
N SER A 93 2.91 -10.36 10.96
CA SER A 93 1.85 -11.38 10.98
C SER A 93 0.78 -11.05 12.00
#